data_AF-A0A242MRW8-F1
#
_entry.id   AF-A0A242MRW8-F1
#
_cell.length_a   1.000
_cell.length_b   1.000
_cell.length_c   1.000
_cell.angle_alpha   90.00
_cell.angle_beta   90.00
_cell.angle_gamma   90.00
#
_symmetry.space_group_name_H-M   'P 1'
#
loop_
_entity.id
_entity.type
_entity.pdbx_description
1 polymer ?
#
loop_
_entity_poly.entity_id
_entity_poly.type
_entity_poly.pdbx_seq_one_letter_code
_entity_poly.pdbx_strand_id
1 'polypeptide(L)'
;MSKALKRLHYPLDIMLTCVRWYVAYPLSLRHLEEMMSERAVSVDHSTVHRWAIKLLPALGKAFGPRKQKVGRSWRMDETYIKVKGE
;
A
#
# COMPACT_ATOMS: atom_id res chain seq x y z
N MET A 1 -12.73 9.91 -0.85
CA MET A 1 -11.95 9.12 -1.83
C MET A 1 -11.83 9.81 -3.19
N SER A 2 -12.87 10.49 -3.70
CA SER A 2 -12.87 11.08 -5.06
C SER A 2 -11.73 12.06 -5.39
N LYS A 3 -11.31 12.91 -4.44
CA LYS A 3 -10.22 13.89 -4.66
C LYS A 3 -8.85 13.22 -4.83
N ALA A 4 -8.66 12.03 -4.25
CA ALA A 4 -7.43 11.26 -4.37
C ALA A 4 -7.31 10.55 -5.73
N LEU A 5 -8.43 10.36 -6.44
CA LEU A 5 -8.48 9.64 -7.71
C LEU A 5 -8.46 10.56 -8.94
N LYS A 6 -8.69 11.87 -8.74
CA LYS A 6 -8.55 12.86 -9.81
C LYS A 6 -7.09 12.89 -10.27
N ARG A 7 -6.87 12.65 -11.57
CA ARG A 7 -5.58 12.63 -12.33
C ARG A 7 -4.79 11.32 -12.33
N LEU A 8 -5.45 10.18 -12.16
CA LEU A 8 -4.78 8.89 -12.30
C LEU A 8 -5.18 8.23 -13.62
N HIS A 9 -4.19 7.95 -14.46
CA HIS A 9 -4.37 7.39 -15.81
C HIS A 9 -4.78 5.91 -15.77
N TYR A 10 -4.62 5.25 -14.62
CA TYR A 10 -4.88 3.83 -14.44
C TYR A 10 -6.25 3.58 -13.79
N PRO A 11 -6.95 2.50 -14.18
CA PRO A 11 -8.13 2.02 -13.48
C PRO A 11 -7.88 1.86 -11.98
N LEU A 12 -8.89 2.20 -11.18
CA LEU A 12 -8.80 2.15 -9.72
C LEU A 12 -8.45 0.74 -9.22
N ASP A 13 -8.96 -0.29 -9.87
CA ASP A 13 -8.76 -1.69 -9.44
C ASP A 13 -7.28 -2.10 -9.55
N ILE A 14 -6.57 -1.64 -10.59
CA ILE A 14 -5.13 -1.87 -10.77
C ILE A 14 -4.36 -1.18 -9.65
N MET A 15 -4.69 0.08 -9.40
CA MET A 15 -4.05 0.86 -8.34
C MET A 15 -4.23 0.25 -6.96
N LEU A 16 -5.47 -0.14 -6.63
CA LEU A 16 -5.79 -0.78 -5.36
C LEU A 16 -5.11 -2.15 -5.22
N THR A 17 -5.00 -2.91 -6.31
CA THR A 17 -4.30 -4.20 -6.32
C THR A 17 -2.81 -4.03 -6.03
N CYS A 18 -2.12 -3.09 -6.69
CA CYS A 18 -0.73 -2.75 -6.38
C CYS A 18 -0.55 -2.34 -4.92
N VAL A 19 -1.37 -1.40 -4.43
CA VAL A 19 -1.25 -0.88 -3.06
C VAL A 19 -1.56 -1.97 -2.04
N ARG A 20 -2.53 -2.85 -2.33
CA ARG A 20 -2.84 -4.01 -1.47
C ARG A 20 -1.64 -4.94 -1.38
N TRP A 21 -1.02 -5.30 -2.51
CA TRP A 21 0.13 -6.19 -2.52
C TRP A 21 1.35 -5.58 -1.82
N TYR A 22 1.58 -4.28 -2.00
CA TYR A 22 2.64 -3.55 -1.30
C TYR A 22 2.51 -3.61 0.23
N VAL A 23 1.28 -3.57 0.76
CA VAL A 23 1.04 -3.61 2.21
C VAL A 23 0.95 -5.04 2.76
N ALA A 24 0.40 -5.96 1.97
CA ALA A 24 0.09 -7.31 2.45
C ALA A 24 1.28 -8.27 2.39
N TYR A 25 2.25 -8.02 1.50
CA TYR A 25 3.37 -8.92 1.25
C TYR A 25 4.70 -8.16 1.35
N PRO A 26 5.80 -8.83 1.73
CA PRO A 26 7.15 -8.24 1.77
C PRO A 26 7.73 -8.09 0.36
N LEU A 27 7.02 -7.42 -0.54
CA LEU A 27 7.41 -7.20 -1.92
C LEU A 27 8.13 -5.86 -2.07
N SER A 28 9.18 -5.84 -2.89
CA SER A 28 9.80 -4.59 -3.32
C SER A 28 8.91 -3.90 -4.37
N LEU A 29 9.06 -2.58 -4.51
CA LEU A 29 8.35 -1.83 -5.56
C LEU A 29 8.75 -2.30 -6.97
N ARG A 30 9.96 -2.83 -7.14
CA ARG A 30 10.45 -3.42 -8.39
C ARG A 30 9.75 -4.74 -8.71
N HIS A 31 9.56 -5.59 -7.71
CA HIS A 31 8.78 -6.82 -7.90
C HIS A 31 7.34 -6.52 -8.31
N LEU A 32 6.73 -5.45 -7.78
CA LEU A 32 5.39 -5.03 -8.20
C LEU A 32 5.34 -4.51 -9.63
N GLU A 33 6.39 -3.82 -10.08
CA GLU A 33 6.55 -3.38 -11.48
C GLU A 33 6.66 -4.59 -12.42
N GLU A 34 7.49 -5.58 -12.08
CA GLU A 34 7.64 -6.84 -12.83
C GLU A 34 6.33 -7.66 -12.87
N MET A 35 5.67 -7.85 -11.73
CA MET A 35 4.39 -8.57 -11.68
C MET A 35 3.27 -7.89 -12.48
N MET A 36 3.32 -6.56 -12.61
CA MET A 36 2.37 -5.82 -13.44
C MET A 36 2.73 -5.89 -14.91
N SER A 37 4.01 -5.91 -15.27
CA SER A 37 4.45 -6.08 -16.65
C SER A 37 4.06 -7.46 -17.20
N GLU A 38 4.16 -8.52 -16.40
CA GLU A 38 3.66 -9.86 -16.73
C GLU A 38 2.15 -9.88 -17.03
N ARG A 39 1.38 -8.96 -16.44
CA ARG A 39 -0.06 -8.79 -16.64
C ARG A 39 -0.40 -7.82 -17.77
N ALA A 40 0.58 -7.49 -18.62
CA ALA A 40 0.48 -6.50 -19.70
C ALA A 40 0.13 -5.07 -19.24
N VAL A 41 0.48 -4.73 -18.00
CA VAL A 41 0.26 -3.40 -17.41
C VAL A 41 1.62 -2.74 -17.13
N SER A 42 2.01 -1.80 -17.99
CA SER A 42 3.29 -1.10 -17.86
C SER A 42 3.23 -0.01 -16.79
N VAL A 43 3.59 -0.31 -15.54
CA VAL A 43 3.60 0.65 -14.43
C VAL A 43 4.99 0.76 -13.82
N ASP A 44 5.54 1.97 -13.80
CA ASP A 44 6.82 2.25 -13.15
C ASP A 44 6.71 2.17 -11.61
N HIS A 45 7.75 1.63 -10.95
CA HIS A 45 7.83 1.50 -9.49
C HIS A 45 7.57 2.83 -8.74
N SER A 46 7.99 3.97 -9.29
CA SER A 46 7.75 5.28 -8.65
C SER A 46 6.27 5.67 -8.67
N THR A 47 5.52 5.18 -9.66
CA THR A 47 4.09 5.39 -9.77
C THR A 47 3.34 4.60 -8.69
N VAL A 48 3.73 3.34 -8.46
CA VAL A 48 3.20 2.52 -7.34
C VAL A 48 3.48 3.19 -6.00
N HIS A 49 4.68 3.72 -5.80
CA HIS A 49 5.05 4.43 -4.57
C HIS A 49 4.17 5.67 -4.34
N ARG A 50 3.94 6.49 -5.38
CA ARG A 50 3.04 7.65 -5.30
C ARG A 50 1.61 7.25 -4.97
N TRP A 51 1.13 6.12 -5.50
CA TRP A 51 -0.18 5.58 -5.15
C TRP A 51 -0.26 5.16 -3.69
N ALA A 52 0.77 4.46 -3.18
CA ALA A 52 0.84 4.08 -1.79
C ALA A 52 0.78 5.31 -0.87
N ILE A 53 1.59 6.33 -1.11
CA ILE A 53 1.58 7.58 -0.33
C ILE A 53 0.19 8.23 -0.31
N LYS A 54 -0.52 8.22 -1.45
CA LYS A 54 -1.81 8.91 -1.59
C LYS A 54 -2.98 8.09 -1.05
N LEU A 55 -2.99 6.78 -1.28
CA LEU A 55 -4.11 5.90 -0.98
C LEU A 55 -4.05 5.33 0.44
N LEU A 56 -2.86 5.03 0.97
CA LEU A 56 -2.73 4.44 2.31
C LEU A 56 -3.37 5.29 3.41
N PRO A 57 -3.20 6.62 3.47
CA PRO A 57 -3.87 7.43 4.48
C PRO A 57 -5.39 7.44 4.30
N ALA A 58 -5.88 7.41 3.06
CA ALA A 58 -7.31 7.37 2.77
C ALA A 58 -7.93 6.02 3.17
N LEU A 59 -7.22 4.93 2.91
CA LEU A 59 -7.58 3.58 3.34
C LEU A 59 -7.55 3.46 4.86
N GLY A 60 -6.52 3.99 5.52
CA GLY A 60 -6.41 4.02 6.99
C GLY A 60 -7.60 4.73 7.64
N LYS A 61 -8.03 5.88 7.10
CA LYS A 61 -9.23 6.60 7.58
C LYS A 61 -10.53 5.81 7.33
N ALA A 62 -10.63 5.07 6.23
CA ALA A 62 -11.81 4.27 5.91
C ALA A 62 -11.88 2.98 6.75
N PHE A 63 -10.74 2.37 7.06
CA PHE A 63 -10.64 1.13 7.83
C PHE A 63 -10.59 1.35 9.34
N GLY A 64 -10.14 2.52 9.80
CA GLY A 64 -10.07 2.87 11.22
C GLY A 64 -11.37 2.60 11.99
N PRO A 65 -12.54 3.11 11.53
CA PRO A 65 -13.83 2.86 12.19
C PRO A 65 -14.27 1.38 12.19
N ARG A 66 -13.70 0.55 11.31
CA ARG A 66 -14.00 -0.89 11.23
C ARG A 66 -13.11 -1.73 12.15
N LYS A 67 -12.04 -1.15 12.70
CA LYS A 67 -11.20 -1.85 13.68
C LYS A 67 -11.93 -1.93 15.02
N GLN A 68 -11.81 -3.08 15.68
CA GLN A 68 -12.32 -3.23 17.04
C GLN A 68 -11.61 -2.25 17.98
N LYS A 69 -12.33 -1.78 19.01
CA LYS A 69 -11.73 -0.97 20.08
C LYS A 69 -10.63 -1.78 20.76
N VAL A 70 -9.48 -1.14 21.01
CA VAL A 70 -8.39 -1.79 21.71
C VAL A 70 -8.82 -2.08 23.15
N GLY A 71 -8.55 -3.30 23.64
CA GLY A 71 -8.91 -3.73 24.98
C GLY A 71 -8.03 -3.13 26.09
N ARG A 72 -8.31 -3.52 27.34
CA ARG A 72 -7.56 -3.07 28.53
C ARG A 72 -6.17 -3.71 28.67
N SER A 73 -5.93 -4.85 28.02
CA SER A 73 -4.67 -5.58 28.05
C SER A 73 -3.99 -5.48 26.70
N TRP A 74 -2.70 -5.19 26.70
CA TRP A 74 -1.85 -5.10 25.52
C TRP A 74 -0.80 -6.20 25.57
N ARG A 75 -0.57 -6.87 24.44
CA ARG A 75 0.61 -7.72 24.23
C ARG A 75 1.56 -6.94 23.34
N MET A 76 2.83 -6.91 23.71
CA MET A 76 3.87 -6.21 22.97
C MET A 76 4.85 -7.25 22.45
N ASP A 77 4.96 -7.33 21.13
CA ASP A 77 6.01 -8.09 20.45
C ASP A 77 7.10 -7.10 20.02
N GLU A 78 8.35 -7.40 20.35
CA GLU A 78 9.49 -6.60 19.94
C GLU A 78 10.04 -7.13 18.62
N THR A 79 10.32 -6.24 17.66
CA THR A 79 10.92 -6.60 16.39
C THR A 79 11.98 -5.55 16.03
N TYR A 80 13.21 -6.00 15.83
CA TYR A 80 14.31 -5.15 15.40
C TYR A 80 14.34 -5.07 13.88
N ILE A 81 14.21 -3.85 13.35
CA ILE A 81 14.30 -3.58 11.90
C ILE A 81 15.47 -2.62 11.70
N LYS A 82 16.48 -3.06 10.92
CA LYS A 82 17.61 -2.20 10.53
C LYS A 82 17.13 -1.18 9.51
N VAL A 83 17.35 0.11 9.76
CA VAL A 83 16.92 1.18 8.86
C VAL A 83 18.16 1.82 8.26
N LYS A 84 18.32 1.70 6.93
CA LYS A 84 19.50 2.20 6.19
C LYS A 84 20.84 1.57 6.60
N GLY A 85 20.82 0.39 7.22
CA GLY A 85 22.03 -0.37 7.54
C GLY A 85 22.54 -0.20 8.97
N GLU A 86 21.89 0.60 9.80
CA GLU A 86 22.11 0.69 11.25
C GLU A 86 20.81 0.46 12.03
#